data_AF-A0A7K0ERM7-F1
#
_entry.id   AF-A0A7K0ERM7-F1
#
_cell.length_a   1.000
_cell.length_b   1.000
_cell.length_c   1.000
_cell.angle_alpha   90.00
_cell.angle_beta   90.00
_cell.angle_gamma   90.00
#
_symmetry.space_group_name_H-M   'P 1'
#
loop_
_entity.id
_entity.type
_entity.pdbx_description
1 polymer ?
#
loop_
_entity_poly.entity_id
_entity_poly.type
_entity_poly.pdbx_seq_one_letter_code
_entity_poly.pdbx_strand_id
1 'polypeptide(L)'
;MQGKFELALSNEILSEYYEQIVRRYGISRSDASLDFLLLLPDVVLLNPSFLWQLVENDKDDNKFVDCYLASQSDQIISNDKHLHQLKTVDFPPVSVLNYDEFEQR
;
A
#
# COMPACT_ATOMS: atom_id res chain seq x y z
N MET A 1 -9.66 16.18 7.16
CA MET A 1 -8.80 15.22 6.44
C MET A 1 -8.98 15.30 4.93
N GLN A 2 -10.08 15.89 4.40
CA GLN A 2 -10.22 16.13 2.95
C GLN A 2 -9.08 16.99 2.40
N GLY A 3 -8.46 16.51 1.32
CA GLY A 3 -7.43 17.21 0.55
C GLY A 3 -6.04 17.29 1.20
N LYS A 4 -5.72 16.45 2.19
CA LYS A 4 -4.37 16.42 2.78
C LYS A 4 -3.42 15.43 2.10
N PHE A 5 -3.94 14.35 1.52
CA PHE A 5 -3.17 13.33 0.81
C PHE A 5 -4.12 12.53 -0.09
N GLU A 6 -3.56 11.94 -1.14
CA GLU A 6 -4.23 10.95 -1.99
C GLU A 6 -3.73 9.54 -1.60
N LEU A 7 -4.64 8.57 -1.57
CA LEU A 7 -4.35 7.18 -1.26
C LEU A 7 -4.32 6.37 -2.55
N ALA A 8 -3.12 5.89 -2.91
CA ALA A 8 -2.92 4.96 -4.00
C ALA A 8 -3.22 3.52 -3.56
N LEU A 9 -4.02 2.81 -4.35
CA LEU A 9 -4.37 1.40 -4.12
C LEU A 9 -4.20 0.60 -5.42
N SER A 10 -3.97 -0.70 -5.26
CA SER A 10 -4.03 -1.70 -6.34
C SER A 10 -4.99 -2.83 -6.00
N ASN A 11 -5.36 -3.64 -7.00
CA ASN A 11 -6.21 -4.81 -6.78
C ASN A 11 -5.54 -5.84 -5.83
N GLU A 12 -4.22 -5.97 -5.89
CA GLU A 12 -3.47 -6.84 -4.99
C GLU A 12 -3.50 -6.32 -3.55
N ILE A 13 -3.33 -5.01 -3.36
CA ILE A 13 -3.46 -4.38 -2.04
C ILE A 13 -4.88 -4.53 -1.50
N LEU A 14 -5.91 -4.28 -2.32
CA LEU A 14 -7.30 -4.48 -1.90
C LEU A 14 -7.58 -5.94 -1.51
N SER A 15 -7.00 -6.90 -2.24
CA SER A 15 -7.13 -8.33 -1.92
C SER A 15 -6.48 -8.67 -0.58
N GLU A 16 -5.30 -8.12 -0.28
CA GLU A 16 -4.64 -8.25 1.03
C GLU A 16 -5.55 -7.73 2.16
N TYR A 17 -6.12 -6.54 1.99
CA TYR A 17 -7.04 -5.97 2.98
C TYR A 17 -8.27 -6.86 3.20
N TYR A 18 -8.85 -7.40 2.12
CA TYR A 18 -9.95 -8.36 2.22
C TYR A 18 -9.56 -9.58 3.04
N GLU A 19 -8.38 -10.16 2.78
CA GLU A 19 -7.88 -11.33 3.50
C GLU A 19 -7.67 -11.04 5.00
N GLN A 20 -7.07 -9.90 5.34
CA GLN A 20 -6.87 -9.52 6.74
C GLN A 20 -8.19 -9.27 7.48
N ILE A 21 -9.18 -8.64 6.82
CA ILE A 21 -10.51 -8.42 7.41
C ILE A 21 -11.22 -9.77 7.66
N VAL A 22 -11.27 -10.64 6.65
CA VAL A 22 -11.86 -11.98 6.77
C VAL A 22 -11.18 -12.76 7.89
N ARG A 23 -9.85 -12.76 7.93
CA ARG A 23 -9.07 -13.46 8.97
C ARG A 23 -9.33 -12.92 10.37
N ARG A 24 -9.44 -11.60 10.53
CA ARG A 24 -9.57 -10.96 11.85
C ARG A 24 -10.98 -11.02 12.41
N TYR A 25 -11.99 -10.89 11.55
CA TYR A 25 -13.39 -10.80 11.96
C TYR A 25 -14.18 -12.10 11.73
N GLY A 26 -13.60 -13.09 11.03
CA GLY A 26 -14.24 -14.37 10.74
C GLY A 26 -15.48 -14.25 9.84
N ILE A 27 -15.59 -13.14 9.09
CA ILE A 27 -16.68 -12.90 8.15
C ILE A 27 -16.37 -13.51 6.79
N SER A 28 -17.39 -13.78 5.98
CA SER A 28 -17.15 -14.26 4.62
C SER A 28 -16.59 -13.13 3.75
N ARG A 29 -15.84 -13.48 2.68
CA ARG A 29 -15.35 -12.48 1.72
C ARG A 29 -16.49 -11.71 1.05
N SER A 30 -17.67 -12.31 0.91
CA SER A 30 -18.87 -11.62 0.39
C SER A 30 -19.44 -10.60 1.37
N ASP A 31 -19.18 -10.73 2.67
CA ASP A 31 -19.64 -9.78 3.69
C ASP A 31 -18.60 -8.67 3.95
N ALA A 32 -17.33 -8.92 3.65
CA ALA A 32 -16.32 -7.88 3.58
C ALA A 32 -16.49 -7.10 2.26
N SER A 33 -16.87 -5.83 2.32
CA SER A 33 -16.82 -4.92 1.15
C SER A 33 -15.90 -3.74 1.46
N LEU A 34 -14.98 -3.49 0.53
CA LEU A 34 -14.07 -2.34 0.51
C LEU A 34 -14.41 -1.39 -0.64
N ASP A 35 -15.53 -1.62 -1.34
CA ASP A 35 -15.91 -0.85 -2.53
C ASP A 35 -16.14 0.63 -2.20
N PHE A 36 -16.50 0.93 -0.95
CA PHE A 36 -16.64 2.29 -0.47
C PHE A 36 -15.32 3.09 -0.54
N LEU A 37 -14.15 2.44 -0.44
CA LEU A 37 -12.85 3.11 -0.60
C LEU A 37 -12.72 3.68 -2.01
N LEU A 38 -13.22 2.96 -3.02
CA LEU A 38 -13.18 3.39 -4.41
C LEU A 38 -14.13 4.56 -4.71
N LEU A 39 -15.05 4.87 -3.78
CA LEU A 39 -15.96 6.02 -3.89
C LEU A 39 -15.38 7.28 -3.22
N LEU A 40 -14.25 7.18 -2.52
CA LEU A 40 -13.61 8.33 -1.88
C LEU A 40 -12.93 9.21 -2.93
N PRO A 41 -13.06 10.55 -2.85
CA PRO A 41 -12.51 11.46 -3.85
C PRO A 41 -10.99 11.48 -3.87
N ASP A 42 -10.35 11.14 -2.75
CA ASP A 42 -8.89 11.17 -2.58
C ASP A 42 -8.26 9.76 -2.74
N VAL A 43 -8.94 8.82 -3.41
CA VAL A 43 -8.44 7.46 -3.66
C VAL A 43 -8.15 7.25 -5.15
N VAL A 44 -6.95 6.77 -5.45
CA VAL A 44 -6.50 6.45 -6.80
C VAL A 44 -6.29 4.94 -6.90
N LEU A 45 -7.09 4.28 -7.74
CA LEU A 45 -6.92 2.85 -8.04
C LEU A 45 -6.09 2.68 -9.31
N LEU A 46 -4.99 1.93 -9.21
CA LEU A 46 -4.12 1.59 -10.33
C LEU A 46 -3.57 0.17 -10.19
N ASN A 47 -3.26 -0.48 -11.30
CA ASN A 47 -2.70 -1.82 -11.30
C ASN A 47 -1.36 -1.81 -12.03
N PRO A 48 -0.24 -1.89 -11.30
CA PRO A 48 1.09 -1.98 -11.90
C PRO A 48 1.17 -3.16 -12.86
N SER A 49 1.76 -2.95 -14.03
CA SER A 49 2.02 -4.00 -15.04
C SER A 49 3.49 -4.43 -15.06
N PHE A 50 4.22 -4.15 -13.99
CA PHE A 50 5.62 -4.45 -13.78
C PHE A 50 5.83 -4.93 -12.34
N LEU A 51 7.00 -5.52 -12.10
CA LEU A 51 7.39 -6.04 -10.79
C LEU A 51 8.88 -5.73 -10.59
N TRP A 52 9.22 -4.80 -9.68
CA TRP A 52 10.60 -4.39 -9.44
C TRP A 52 11.40 -5.35 -8.56
N GLN A 53 10.73 -6.16 -7.75
CA GLN A 53 11.37 -7.17 -6.89
C GLN A 53 12.36 -6.59 -5.86
N LEU A 54 12.13 -5.38 -5.35
CA LEU A 54 13.03 -4.73 -4.38
C LEU A 54 12.91 -5.31 -2.96
N VAL A 55 11.81 -5.97 -2.65
CA VAL A 55 11.61 -6.65 -1.36
C VAL A 55 11.96 -8.13 -1.54
N GLU A 56 13.24 -8.47 -1.34
CA GLU A 56 13.73 -9.85 -1.54
C GLU A 56 13.34 -10.79 -0.39
N ASN A 57 13.32 -10.26 0.84
CA ASN A 57 13.03 -11.01 2.07
C ASN A 57 11.56 -11.39 2.20
N ASP A 58 10.67 -10.61 1.57
CA ASP A 58 9.25 -10.94 1.42
C ASP A 58 8.79 -10.50 0.03
N LYS A 59 8.60 -11.49 -0.85
CA LYS A 59 8.24 -11.20 -2.24
C LYS A 59 6.82 -10.66 -2.38
N ASP A 60 5.93 -10.96 -1.44
CA ASP A 60 4.55 -10.54 -1.47
C ASP A 60 4.43 -9.01 -1.28
N ASP A 61 5.30 -8.44 -0.46
CA ASP A 61 5.38 -7.00 -0.19
C ASP A 61 5.77 -6.14 -1.40
N ASN A 62 6.25 -6.73 -2.49
CA ASN A 62 6.51 -5.98 -3.73
C ASN A 62 5.24 -5.32 -4.28
N LYS A 63 4.05 -5.85 -3.98
CA LYS A 63 2.76 -5.23 -4.37
C LYS A 63 2.63 -3.78 -3.92
N PHE A 64 3.22 -3.43 -2.77
CA PHE A 64 3.22 -2.06 -2.23
C PHE A 64 4.23 -1.16 -2.95
N VAL A 65 5.42 -1.70 -3.25
CA VAL A 65 6.48 -0.99 -3.97
C VAL A 65 6.06 -0.69 -5.41
N ASP A 66 5.50 -1.68 -6.09
CA ASP A 66 5.06 -1.53 -7.47
C ASP A 66 3.89 -0.54 -7.57
N CYS A 67 2.97 -0.57 -6.60
CA CYS A 67 1.89 0.42 -6.50
C CYS A 67 2.46 1.83 -6.30
N TYR A 68 3.39 2.01 -5.36
CA TYR A 68 4.07 3.29 -5.10
C TYR A 68 4.77 3.86 -6.33
N LEU A 69 5.48 3.04 -7.09
CA LEU A 69 6.18 3.48 -8.31
C LEU A 69 5.21 3.81 -9.44
N ALA A 70 4.15 3.01 -9.61
CA ALA A 70 3.17 3.22 -10.66
C ALA A 70 2.27 4.43 -10.40
N SER A 71 1.97 4.73 -9.12
CA SER A 71 1.15 5.88 -8.71
C SER A 71 1.95 7.17 -8.63
N GLN A 72 3.28 7.09 -8.70
CA GLN A 72 4.18 8.22 -8.42
C GLN A 72 3.94 8.82 -7.03
N SER A 73 3.59 7.98 -6.06
CA SER A 73 3.31 8.42 -4.69
C SER A 73 4.58 9.00 -4.05
N ASP A 74 4.39 9.97 -3.17
CA ASP A 74 5.50 10.56 -2.44
C ASP A 74 6.12 9.56 -1.46
N GLN A 75 5.29 8.77 -0.75
CA GLN A 75 5.73 7.86 0.31
C GLN A 75 4.84 6.62 0.44
N ILE A 76 5.44 5.52 0.89
CA ILE A 76 4.76 4.36 1.45
C ILE A 76 4.61 4.56 2.95
N ILE A 77 3.40 4.43 3.48
CA ILE A 77 3.16 4.48 4.93
C ILE A 77 3.02 3.05 5.45
N SER A 78 4.02 2.56 6.18
CA SER A 78 4.02 1.21 6.75
C SER A 78 4.87 1.13 8.02
N ASN A 79 4.38 0.34 8.99
CA ASN A 79 5.14 -0.06 10.16
C ASN A 79 5.91 -1.39 9.94
N ASP A 80 5.87 -1.94 8.73
CA ASP A 80 6.55 -3.18 8.39
C ASP A 80 8.06 -2.96 8.17
N LYS A 81 8.87 -3.77 8.87
CA LYS A 81 10.32 -3.74 8.76
C LYS A 81 10.82 -4.23 7.41
N HIS A 82 10.08 -5.11 6.73
CA HIS A 82 10.42 -5.60 5.40
C HIS A 82 10.44 -4.48 4.36
N LEU A 83 9.55 -3.49 4.49
CA LEU A 83 9.54 -2.31 3.62
C LEU A 83 10.56 -1.25 4.05
N HIS A 84 10.87 -1.13 5.34
CA HIS A 84 11.84 -0.14 5.82
C HIS A 84 13.27 -0.35 5.28
N GLN A 85 13.64 -1.57 4.88
CA GLN A 85 14.93 -1.83 4.24
C GLN A 85 15.08 -1.07 2.90
N LEU A 86 13.97 -0.66 2.27
CA LEU A 86 13.98 0.11 1.02
C LEU A 86 14.53 1.53 1.19
N LYS A 87 14.62 2.04 2.44
CA LYS A 87 15.27 3.33 2.75
C LYS A 87 16.75 3.37 2.32
N THR A 88 17.39 2.20 2.13
CA THR A 88 18.81 2.10 1.70
C THR A 88 18.97 1.80 0.22
N VAL A 89 17.89 1.69 -0.55
CA VAL A 89 17.95 1.40 -1.99
C VAL A 89 18.23 2.70 -2.75
N ASP A 90 19.33 2.73 -3.51
CA ASP A 90 19.73 3.91 -4.28
C ASP A 90 18.81 4.15 -5.50
N PHE A 91 18.31 3.09 -6.11
CA PHE A 91 17.42 3.18 -7.27
C PHE A 91 16.50 1.95 -7.42
N PRO A 92 15.20 2.16 -7.75
CA PRO A 92 14.50 3.44 -7.74
C PRO A 92 14.37 3.98 -6.31
N PRO A 93 14.31 5.31 -6.10
CA PRO A 93 14.19 5.88 -4.77
C PRO A 93 12.81 5.56 -4.18
N VAL A 94 12.78 4.91 -3.02
CA VAL A 94 11.56 4.57 -2.29
C VAL A 94 11.57 5.25 -0.92
N SER A 95 10.59 6.13 -0.68
CA SER A 95 10.39 6.74 0.63
C SER A 95 9.40 5.92 1.44
N VAL A 96 9.80 5.46 2.62
CA VAL A 96 8.93 4.72 3.53
C VAL A 96 8.86 5.47 4.86
N LEU A 97 7.67 5.78 5.34
CA LEU A 97 7.46 6.30 6.70
C LEU A 97 6.66 5.30 7.54
N ASN A 98 6.94 5.26 8.83
CA ASN A 98 6.01 4.67 9.79
C ASN A 98 4.85 5.65 10.11
N TYR A 99 3.85 5.15 10.84
CA TYR A 99 2.67 5.96 11.19
C TYR A 99 3.03 7.22 12.01
N ASP A 100 3.92 7.08 13.00
CA ASP A 100 4.31 8.20 13.87
C ASP A 100 5.08 9.28 13.08
N GLU A 101 5.94 8.88 12.13
CA GLU A 101 6.66 9.75 11.21
C GLU A 101 5.69 10.49 10.27
N PHE A 102 4.61 9.82 9.85
CA PHE A 102 3.57 10.42 9.00
C PHE A 102 2.68 11.41 9.76
N GLU A 103 2.24 11.08 10.98
CA GLU A 103 1.37 11.94 11.78
C GLU A 103 2.02 13.28 12.15
N GLN A 104 3.35 13.31 12.26
CA GLN A 104 4.13 14.51 12.58
C GLN A 104 4.30 15.48 11.39
N ARG A 105 3.84 15.12 10.19
CA ARG A 105 3.89 15.96 8.98
C ARG A 105 2.59 16.72 8.73
#